data_AF-A0A7X6DUP9-F1
#
_entry.id   AF-A0A7X6DUP9-F1
#
_cell.length_a   1.000
_cell.length_b   1.000
_cell.length_c   1.000
_cell.angle_alpha   90.00
_cell.angle_beta   90.00
_cell.angle_gamma   90.00
#
_symmetry.space_group_name_H-M   'P 1'
#
loop_
_entity.id
_entity.type
_entity.pdbx_description
1 polymer ?
#
loop_
_entity_poly.entity_id
_entity_poly.type
_entity_poly.pdbx_seq_one_letter_code
_entity_poly.pdbx_strand_id
1 'polypeptide(L)'
;MAGERTDSLVEEIRAFDTTFQQVLNLLDRSARQSEEVSREVQVLKSQKAAGVLHQIRLEGLLSRLREILLDRRELKKLEQNLHAEREKKVRLLYDLMGEEIDSLLREAEASMRRGEVQRADQIHRAVLAKMQAREDLRRPRSLHIAVLPKIEIPDLEGASPAQTREMAILLRNDAETLEKKRNEMEEESRLLREDLKIKQTLARLQGFPRGIEKEPIDRQIRTLEERLAALDQAVERYAERVQALFAMSDEMLARAKREEDHLK
;
A
#
# COMPACT_ATOMS: atom_id res chain seq x y z
N MET A 1 27.02 -14.13 -10.91
CA MET A 1 26.04 -13.43 -11.78
C MET A 1 24.65 -13.32 -11.14
N ALA A 2 23.90 -14.40 -10.85
CA ALA A 2 22.58 -14.27 -10.17
C ALA A 2 22.67 -13.83 -8.70
N GLY A 3 23.56 -14.47 -7.92
CA GLY A 3 23.81 -14.10 -6.51
C GLY A 3 24.34 -12.67 -6.31
N GLU A 4 25.22 -12.19 -7.19
CA GLU A 4 25.69 -10.79 -7.16
C GLU A 4 24.56 -9.78 -7.42
N ARG A 5 23.53 -10.19 -8.18
CA ARG A 5 22.37 -9.37 -8.50
C ARG A 5 21.40 -9.28 -7.32
N THR A 6 21.19 -10.38 -6.60
CA THR A 6 20.35 -10.39 -5.39
C THR A 6 21.00 -9.63 -4.24
N ASP A 7 22.31 -9.79 -4.03
CA ASP A 7 23.06 -9.05 -3.00
C ASP A 7 23.06 -7.53 -3.28
N SER A 8 23.29 -7.12 -4.53
CA SER A 8 23.21 -5.70 -4.94
C SER A 8 21.83 -5.09 -4.68
N LEU A 9 20.74 -5.83 -4.94
CA LEU A 9 19.39 -5.35 -4.67
C LEU A 9 19.10 -5.22 -3.16
N VAL A 10 19.64 -6.12 -2.34
CA VAL A 10 19.53 -6.02 -0.87
C VAL A 10 20.20 -4.74 -0.37
N GLU A 11 21.39 -4.40 -0.90
CA GLU A 11 22.08 -3.16 -0.55
C GLU A 11 21.31 -1.90 -0.98
N GLU A 12 20.75 -1.91 -2.20
CA GLU A 12 19.89 -0.82 -2.67
C GLU A 12 18.67 -0.62 -1.77
N ILE A 13 17.98 -1.70 -1.38
CA ILE A 13 16.82 -1.64 -0.48
C ILE A 13 17.21 -1.04 0.89
N ARG A 14 18.38 -1.41 1.44
CA ARG A 14 18.88 -0.83 2.69
C ARG A 14 19.20 0.67 2.56
N ALA A 15 19.70 1.11 1.41
CA ALA A 15 19.93 2.52 1.13
C ALA A 15 18.60 3.30 1.05
N PHE A 16 17.56 2.71 0.44
CA PHE A 16 16.20 3.27 0.46
C PHE A 16 15.66 3.38 1.89
N ASP A 17 15.79 2.34 2.71
CA ASP A 17 15.33 2.36 4.11
C ASP A 17 15.99 3.48 4.92
N THR A 18 17.30 3.69 4.73
CA THR A 18 18.05 4.75 5.39
C THR A 18 17.55 6.13 4.97
N THR A 19 17.37 6.33 3.66
CA THR A 19 16.89 7.61 3.10
C THR A 19 15.45 7.89 3.52
N PHE A 20 14.60 6.88 3.52
CA PHE A 20 13.21 6.97 3.97
C PHE A 20 13.12 7.42 5.43
N GLN A 21 13.93 6.83 6.31
CA GLN A 21 13.98 7.24 7.72
C GLN A 21 14.43 8.69 7.90
N GLN A 22 15.36 9.17 7.07
CA GLN A 22 15.77 10.59 7.08
C GLN A 22 14.61 11.51 6.67
N VAL A 23 13.85 11.15 5.64
CA VAL A 23 12.68 11.92 5.19
C VAL A 23 11.59 11.96 6.27
N LEU A 24 11.31 10.84 6.94
CA LEU A 24 10.36 10.81 8.06
C LEU A 24 10.79 11.76 9.20
N ASN A 25 12.07 11.75 9.56
CA ASN A 25 12.60 12.66 10.58
C ASN A 25 12.45 14.14 10.17
N LEU A 26 12.60 14.47 8.88
CA LEU A 26 12.40 15.82 8.37
C LEU A 26 10.93 16.23 8.38
N LEU A 27 10.02 15.31 8.02
CA LEU A 27 8.57 15.53 8.10
C LEU A 27 8.11 15.82 9.53
N ASP A 28 8.62 15.06 10.50
CA ASP A 28 8.32 15.26 11.92
C ASP A 28 8.82 16.62 12.43
N ARG A 29 10.04 17.02 12.03
CA ARG A 29 10.59 18.34 12.37
C ARG A 29 9.76 19.47 11.75
N SER A 30 9.43 19.35 10.47
CA SER A 30 8.58 20.32 9.75
C SER A 30 7.19 20.44 10.39
N ALA A 31 6.59 19.32 10.81
CA ALA A 31 5.32 19.32 11.53
C ALA A 31 5.39 20.14 12.83
N ARG A 32 6.39 19.89 13.67
CA ARG A 32 6.59 20.62 14.93
C ARG A 32 6.81 22.12 14.71
N GLN A 33 7.63 22.49 13.71
CA GLN A 33 7.87 23.89 13.36
C GLN A 33 6.60 24.59 12.87
N SER A 34 5.78 23.91 12.06
CA SER A 34 4.51 24.46 11.59
C SER A 34 3.52 24.69 12.74
N GLU A 35 3.47 23.79 13.72
CA GLU A 35 2.64 23.96 14.91
C GLU A 35 3.09 25.14 15.77
N GLU A 36 4.40 25.30 15.97
CA GLU A 36 4.98 26.41 16.73
C GLU A 36 4.63 27.77 16.09
N VAL A 37 4.89 27.93 14.79
CA VAL A 37 4.56 29.15 14.05
C VAL A 37 3.05 29.40 14.05
N SER A 38 2.23 28.35 13.91
CA SER A 38 0.76 28.47 13.96
C SER A 38 0.26 28.95 15.33
N ARG A 39 0.86 28.46 16.43
CA ARG A 39 0.58 28.96 17.79
C ARG A 39 0.96 30.43 17.94
N GLU A 40 2.13 30.84 17.45
CA GLU A 40 2.55 32.26 17.47
C GLU A 40 1.58 33.15 16.69
N VAL A 41 1.13 32.71 15.51
CA VAL A 41 0.10 33.40 14.71
C VAL A 41 -1.21 33.53 15.49
N GLN A 42 -1.65 32.48 16.18
CA GLN A 42 -2.88 32.54 17.00
C GLN A 42 -2.74 33.52 18.18
N VAL A 43 -1.60 33.48 18.88
CA VAL A 43 -1.31 34.42 19.98
C VAL A 43 -1.36 35.85 19.48
N LEU A 44 -0.69 36.16 18.37
CA LEU A 44 -0.71 37.50 17.78
C LEU A 44 -2.13 37.92 17.38
N LYS A 45 -2.89 37.07 16.71
CA LYS A 45 -4.29 37.37 16.36
C LYS A 45 -5.16 37.65 17.59
N SER A 46 -4.92 36.96 18.70
CA SER A 46 -5.68 37.15 19.94
C SER A 46 -5.36 38.47 20.67
N GLN A 47 -4.19 39.05 20.43
CA GLN A 47 -3.72 40.26 21.13
C GLN A 47 -4.39 41.56 20.67
N LYS A 48 -5.25 41.55 19.63
CA LYS A 48 -5.99 42.72 19.11
C LYS A 48 -5.14 44.01 18.99
N ALA A 49 -3.86 43.89 18.65
CA ALA A 49 -2.99 45.05 18.55
C ALA A 49 -3.20 45.74 17.18
N ALA A 50 -3.84 46.90 17.20
CA ALA A 50 -4.06 47.74 16.02
C ALA A 50 -2.80 48.60 15.76
N GLY A 51 -1.87 48.10 14.93
CA GLY A 51 -0.69 48.86 14.54
C GLY A 51 0.08 48.22 13.39
N VAL A 52 0.73 49.04 12.56
CA VAL A 52 1.47 48.63 11.36
C VAL A 52 2.55 47.58 11.67
N LEU A 53 3.25 47.71 12.81
CA LEU A 53 4.26 46.74 13.25
C LEU A 53 3.66 45.35 13.58
N HIS A 54 2.43 45.31 14.09
CA HIS A 54 1.73 44.06 14.37
C HIS A 54 1.37 43.34 13.06
N GLN A 55 0.92 44.10 12.06
CA GLN A 55 0.59 43.59 10.74
C GLN A 55 1.82 43.06 10.00
N ILE A 56 2.93 43.79 10.01
CA ILE A 56 4.21 43.33 9.42
C ILE A 56 4.67 42.02 10.07
N ARG A 57 4.59 41.90 11.40
CA ARG A 57 4.98 40.69 12.12
C ARG A 57 4.08 39.49 11.78
N LEU A 58 2.76 39.71 11.66
CA LEU A 58 1.80 38.68 11.28
C LEU A 58 2.06 38.19 9.84
N GLU A 59 2.30 39.09 8.89
CA GLU A 59 2.61 38.76 7.50
C GLU A 59 3.92 37.97 7.37
N GLY A 60 4.94 38.31 8.17
CA GLY A 60 6.19 37.56 8.25
C GLY A 60 6.00 36.12 8.73
N LEU A 61 5.22 35.91 9.79
CA LEU A 61 4.93 34.57 10.31
C LEU A 61 4.05 33.74 9.36
N LEU A 62 3.08 34.36 8.70
CA LEU A 62 2.25 33.67 7.70
C LEU A 62 3.07 33.26 6.47
N SER A 63 4.00 34.11 6.03
CA SER A 63 4.94 33.77 4.95
C SER A 63 5.82 32.59 5.34
N ARG A 64 6.40 32.60 6.54
CA ARG A 64 7.19 31.48 7.07
C ARG A 64 6.38 30.18 7.20
N LEU A 65 5.13 30.26 7.67
CA LEU A 65 4.24 29.11 7.74
C LEU A 65 3.96 28.53 6.35
N ARG A 66 3.77 29.40 5.35
CA ARG A 66 3.55 28.99 3.96
C ARG A 66 4.77 28.25 3.39
N GLU A 67 5.97 28.74 3.62
CA GLU A 67 7.22 28.06 3.22
C GLU A 67 7.32 26.66 3.85
N ILE A 68 7.14 26.55 5.17
CA ILE A 68 7.19 25.26 5.89
C ILE A 68 6.17 24.26 5.31
N LEU A 69 4.96 24.72 4.97
CA LEU A 69 3.92 23.87 4.39
C LEU A 69 4.25 23.43 2.95
N LEU A 70 4.91 24.29 2.15
CA LEU A 70 5.38 23.93 0.82
C LEU A 70 6.49 22.88 0.90
N ASP A 71 7.50 23.08 1.76
CA ASP A 71 8.57 22.12 1.99
C ASP A 71 8.01 20.77 2.46
N ARG A 72 7.02 20.79 3.37
CA ARG A 72 6.35 19.57 3.85
C ARG A 72 5.63 18.83 2.73
N ARG A 73 5.05 19.55 1.76
CA ARG A 73 4.40 18.95 0.59
C ARG A 73 5.43 18.26 -0.30
N GLU A 74 6.60 18.86 -0.49
CA GLU A 74 7.69 18.25 -1.25
C GLU A 74 8.26 17.02 -0.55
N LEU A 75 8.48 17.10 0.76
CA LEU A 75 8.91 15.95 1.57
C LEU A 75 7.92 14.78 1.51
N LYS A 76 6.60 15.04 1.52
CA LYS A 76 5.57 14.00 1.33
C LYS A 76 5.62 13.35 -0.05
N LYS A 77 5.89 14.12 -1.11
CA LYS A 77 6.08 13.55 -2.45
C LYS A 77 7.33 12.66 -2.50
N LEU A 78 8.41 13.10 -1.86
CA LEU A 78 9.64 12.33 -1.77
C LEU A 78 9.44 11.03 -0.99
N GLU A 79 8.73 11.08 0.15
CA GLU A 79 8.31 9.92 0.93
C GLU A 79 7.55 8.89 0.06
N GLN A 80 6.54 9.34 -0.68
CA GLN A 80 5.75 8.49 -1.57
C GLN A 80 6.60 7.86 -2.68
N ASN A 81 7.49 8.64 -3.30
CA ASN A 81 8.37 8.15 -4.36
C ASN A 81 9.37 7.11 -3.83
N LEU A 82 9.99 7.37 -2.66
CA LEU A 82 10.91 6.42 -2.03
C LEU A 82 10.20 5.12 -1.66
N HIS A 83 8.97 5.21 -1.13
CA HIS A 83 8.17 4.03 -0.83
C HIS A 83 7.87 3.21 -2.09
N ALA A 84 7.43 3.86 -3.17
CA ALA A 84 7.11 3.19 -4.43
C ALA A 84 8.35 2.52 -5.07
N GLU A 85 9.50 3.19 -5.08
CA GLU A 85 10.74 2.62 -5.62
C GLU A 85 11.26 1.45 -4.77
N ARG A 86 11.21 1.59 -3.44
CA ARG A 86 11.52 0.50 -2.52
C ARG A 86 10.65 -0.72 -2.79
N GLU A 87 9.35 -0.53 -2.95
CA GLU A 87 8.40 -1.61 -3.19
C GLU A 87 8.68 -2.34 -4.52
N LYS A 88 8.98 -1.61 -5.59
CA LYS A 88 9.41 -2.19 -6.87
C LYS A 88 10.66 -3.05 -6.73
N LYS A 89 11.65 -2.58 -5.95
CA LYS A 89 12.92 -3.30 -5.74
C LYS A 89 12.73 -4.55 -4.89
N VAL A 90 11.90 -4.49 -3.85
CA VAL A 90 11.52 -5.65 -3.04
C VAL A 90 10.82 -6.70 -3.89
N ARG A 91 9.86 -6.30 -4.75
CA ARG A 91 9.19 -7.22 -5.69
C ARG A 91 10.18 -7.88 -6.64
N LEU A 92 11.08 -7.11 -7.25
CA LEU A 92 12.11 -7.66 -8.13
C LEU A 92 13.02 -8.67 -7.41
N LEU A 93 13.45 -8.35 -6.18
CA LEU A 93 14.26 -9.27 -5.37
C LEU A 93 13.49 -10.55 -5.06
N TYR A 94 12.21 -10.45 -4.73
CA TYR A 94 11.33 -11.57 -4.45
C TYR A 94 11.19 -12.52 -5.65
N ASP A 95 11.04 -11.97 -6.87
CA ASP A 95 10.96 -12.74 -8.10
C ASP A 95 12.28 -13.44 -8.43
N LEU A 96 13.41 -12.71 -8.37
CA LEU A 96 14.74 -13.27 -8.61
C LEU A 96 15.08 -14.41 -7.64
N MET A 97 14.73 -14.26 -6.37
CA MET A 97 14.89 -15.33 -5.38
C MET A 97 14.02 -16.56 -5.71
N GLY A 98 12.82 -16.35 -6.26
CA GLY A 98 11.97 -17.43 -6.77
C GLY A 98 12.62 -18.19 -7.92
N GLU A 99 13.17 -17.48 -8.90
CA GLU A 99 13.89 -18.10 -10.03
C GLU A 99 15.13 -18.90 -9.58
N GLU A 100 15.88 -18.37 -8.60
CA GLU A 100 17.02 -19.07 -7.99
C GLU A 100 16.59 -20.33 -7.27
N ILE A 101 15.49 -20.29 -6.51
CA ILE A 101 14.90 -21.47 -5.85
C ILE A 101 14.52 -22.52 -6.90
N ASP A 102 13.82 -22.15 -7.97
CA ASP A 102 13.44 -23.07 -9.04
C ASP A 102 14.64 -23.69 -9.76
N SER A 103 15.74 -22.93 -9.91
CA SER A 103 17.00 -23.44 -10.45
C SER A 103 17.65 -24.46 -9.52
N LEU A 104 17.73 -24.14 -8.22
CA LEU A 104 18.27 -25.03 -7.19
C LEU A 104 17.44 -26.31 -7.06
N LEU A 105 16.11 -26.23 -7.12
CA LEU A 105 15.24 -27.41 -7.10
C LEU A 105 15.52 -28.35 -8.28
N ARG A 106 15.71 -27.81 -9.48
CA ARG A 106 16.10 -28.61 -10.67
C ARG A 106 17.47 -29.26 -10.49
N GLU A 107 18.44 -28.55 -9.91
CA GLU A 107 19.77 -29.11 -9.61
C GLU A 107 19.69 -30.20 -8.53
N ALA A 108 18.86 -30.02 -7.50
CA ALA A 108 18.63 -31.03 -6.46
C ALA A 108 18.02 -32.30 -7.05
N GLU A 109 16.99 -32.19 -7.90
CA GLU A 109 16.41 -33.33 -8.61
C GLU A 109 17.44 -34.07 -9.47
N ALA A 110 18.26 -33.33 -10.23
CA ALA A 110 19.30 -33.90 -11.06
C ALA A 110 20.40 -34.60 -10.24
N SER A 111 20.73 -34.06 -9.07
CA SER A 111 21.71 -34.63 -8.14
C SER A 111 21.17 -35.91 -7.49
N MET A 112 19.90 -35.92 -7.09
CA MET A 112 19.21 -37.12 -6.59
C MET A 112 19.16 -38.24 -7.62
N ARG A 113 18.85 -37.93 -8.90
CA ARG A 113 18.86 -38.92 -9.99
C ARG A 113 20.24 -39.54 -10.23
N ARG A 114 21.31 -38.80 -9.91
CA ARG A 114 22.71 -39.26 -9.99
C ARG A 114 23.20 -39.99 -8.73
N GLY A 115 22.37 -40.09 -7.69
CA GLY A 115 22.76 -40.68 -6.40
C GLY A 115 23.66 -39.79 -5.54
N GLU A 116 23.81 -38.51 -5.90
CA GLU A 116 24.63 -37.51 -5.17
C GLU A 116 23.85 -36.95 -3.97
N VAL A 117 23.49 -37.82 -3.01
CA VAL A 117 22.58 -37.48 -1.89
C VAL A 117 23.12 -36.31 -1.05
N GLN A 118 24.41 -36.30 -0.72
CA GLN A 118 25.02 -35.22 0.06
C GLN A 118 24.95 -33.85 -0.65
N ARG A 119 25.05 -33.84 -1.99
CA ARG A 119 24.94 -32.61 -2.78
C ARG A 119 23.49 -32.14 -2.84
N ALA A 120 22.54 -33.05 -3.02
CA ALA A 120 21.12 -32.74 -2.97
C ALA A 120 20.71 -32.14 -1.61
N ASP A 121 21.25 -32.66 -0.51
CA ASP A 121 21.01 -32.14 0.85
C ASP A 121 21.54 -30.72 1.03
N GLN A 122 22.73 -30.43 0.50
CA GLN A 122 23.32 -29.10 0.54
C GLN A 122 22.46 -28.08 -0.23
N ILE A 123 22.02 -28.46 -1.43
CA ILE A 123 21.13 -27.63 -2.25
C ILE A 123 19.78 -27.42 -1.55
N HIS A 124 19.24 -28.46 -0.91
CA HIS A 124 17.99 -28.40 -0.16
C HIS A 124 18.06 -27.38 1.00
N ARG A 125 19.14 -27.38 1.79
CA ARG A 125 19.35 -26.38 2.84
C ARG A 125 19.45 -24.97 2.28
N ALA A 126 20.10 -24.79 1.14
CA ALA A 126 20.18 -23.49 0.46
C ALA A 126 18.80 -23.00 -0.01
N VAL A 127 17.95 -23.88 -0.53
CA VAL A 127 16.56 -23.56 -0.89
C VAL A 127 15.78 -23.10 0.35
N LEU A 128 15.85 -23.82 1.46
CA LEU A 128 15.17 -23.43 2.70
C LEU A 128 15.61 -22.06 3.21
N ALA A 129 16.92 -21.76 3.16
CA ALA A 129 17.44 -20.45 3.55
C ALA A 129 16.90 -19.32 2.66
N LYS A 130 16.82 -19.55 1.35
CA LYS A 130 16.25 -18.57 0.41
C LYS A 130 14.74 -18.41 0.57
N MET A 131 14.00 -19.49 0.84
CA MET A 131 12.58 -19.41 1.16
C MET A 131 12.33 -18.59 2.42
N GLN A 132 13.15 -18.77 3.46
CA GLN A 132 13.04 -17.98 4.69
C GLN A 132 13.30 -16.49 4.41
N ALA A 133 14.32 -16.17 3.64
CA ALA A 133 14.59 -14.79 3.23
C ALA A 133 13.46 -14.19 2.36
N ARG A 134 12.81 -15.01 1.52
CA ARG A 134 11.67 -14.61 0.68
C ARG A 134 10.41 -14.33 1.54
N GLU A 135 10.18 -15.12 2.57
CA GLU A 135 9.14 -14.89 3.59
C GLU A 135 9.42 -13.62 4.41
N ASP A 136 10.69 -13.35 4.77
CA ASP A 136 11.06 -12.13 5.49
C ASP A 136 10.84 -10.86 4.64
N LEU A 137 11.02 -10.94 3.31
CA LEU A 137 10.65 -9.87 2.37
C LEU A 137 9.13 -9.72 2.23
N ARG A 138 8.40 -10.84 2.26
CA ARG A 138 6.94 -10.88 2.20
C ARG A 138 6.29 -10.30 3.44
N ARG A 139 6.96 -10.27 4.59
CA ARG A 139 6.47 -9.60 5.80
C ARG A 139 6.95 -8.14 5.84
N PRO A 140 6.20 -7.16 5.31
CA PRO A 140 6.21 -5.86 5.95
C PRO A 140 5.97 -6.07 7.44
N ARG A 141 6.64 -5.29 8.29
CA ARG A 141 6.26 -5.11 9.71
C ARG A 141 4.81 -4.59 9.89
N SER A 142 3.98 -4.60 8.84
CA SER A 142 2.63 -4.09 8.76
C SER A 142 1.70 -4.91 7.83
N LEU A 143 1.96 -6.18 7.50
CA LEU A 143 0.89 -7.06 6.96
C LEU A 143 -0.02 -7.52 8.11
N HIS A 144 -0.74 -6.56 8.67
CA HIS A 144 -2.08 -6.87 9.12
C HIS A 144 -2.89 -7.05 7.86
N ILE A 145 -3.52 -8.22 7.70
CA ILE A 145 -4.68 -8.36 6.82
C ILE A 145 -5.68 -7.31 7.33
N ALA A 146 -5.63 -6.12 6.74
CA ALA A 146 -6.35 -4.96 7.23
C ALA A 146 -7.84 -5.27 7.03
N VAL A 147 -8.54 -5.42 8.15
CA VAL A 147 -10.00 -5.57 8.20
C VAL A 147 -10.63 -4.66 7.15
N LEU A 148 -11.47 -5.24 6.30
CA LEU A 148 -12.25 -4.47 5.32
C LEU A 148 -12.95 -3.34 6.08
N PRO A 149 -12.77 -2.06 5.68
CA PRO A 149 -13.44 -0.97 6.35
C PRO A 149 -14.95 -1.25 6.31
N LYS A 150 -15.59 -1.25 7.48
CA LYS A 150 -17.05 -1.27 7.53
C LYS A 150 -17.51 0.08 7.00
N ILE A 151 -18.08 0.08 5.80
CA ILE A 151 -18.56 1.32 5.19
C ILE A 151 -20.05 1.42 5.51
N GLU A 152 -20.38 2.30 6.44
CA GLU A 152 -21.76 2.71 6.71
C GLU A 152 -22.09 3.88 5.77
N ILE A 153 -23.12 3.69 4.94
CA ILE A 153 -23.61 4.70 4.01
C ILE A 153 -24.69 5.52 4.75
N PRO A 154 -24.54 6.86 4.89
CA PRO A 154 -25.59 7.69 5.44
C PRO A 154 -26.81 7.75 4.52
N ASP A 155 -27.99 7.92 5.10
CA ASP A 155 -29.22 8.18 4.34
C ASP A 155 -29.10 9.52 3.57
N LEU A 156 -29.55 9.53 2.32
CA LEU A 156 -29.42 10.65 1.38
C LEU A 156 -30.76 11.31 1.05
N GLU A 157 -31.85 10.95 1.74
CA GLU A 157 -33.13 11.66 1.59
C GLU A 157 -32.96 13.17 1.84
N GLY A 158 -33.31 13.98 0.84
CA GLY A 158 -33.23 15.46 0.91
C GLY A 158 -31.86 16.07 0.62
N ALA A 159 -30.87 15.29 0.18
CA ALA A 159 -29.54 15.80 -0.15
C ALA A 159 -29.54 16.76 -1.35
N SER A 160 -28.78 17.85 -1.26
CA SER A 160 -28.57 18.78 -2.38
C SER A 160 -27.66 18.18 -3.47
N PRO A 161 -27.70 18.69 -4.72
CA PRO A 161 -26.85 18.19 -5.81
C PRO A 161 -25.34 18.26 -5.49
N ALA A 162 -24.92 19.27 -4.73
CA ALA A 162 -23.52 19.41 -4.28
C ALA A 162 -23.12 18.29 -3.29
N GLN A 163 -24.00 17.97 -2.34
CA GLN A 163 -23.79 16.89 -1.36
C GLN A 163 -23.80 15.51 -2.04
N THR A 164 -24.67 15.31 -3.04
CA THR A 164 -24.71 14.08 -3.85
C THR A 164 -23.41 13.88 -4.64
N ARG A 165 -22.86 14.96 -5.23
CA ARG A 165 -21.55 14.90 -5.93
C ARG A 165 -20.38 14.69 -4.99
N GLU A 166 -20.37 15.34 -3.83
CA GLU A 166 -19.34 15.12 -2.81
C GLU A 166 -19.34 13.66 -2.33
N MET A 167 -20.52 13.08 -2.11
CA MET A 167 -20.69 11.67 -1.78
C MET A 167 -20.18 10.74 -2.89
N ALA A 168 -20.46 11.05 -4.16
CA ALA A 168 -19.95 10.27 -5.29
C ALA A 168 -18.41 10.29 -5.36
N ILE A 169 -17.78 11.42 -5.03
CA ILE A 169 -16.31 11.55 -4.97
C ILE A 169 -15.73 10.72 -3.82
N LEU A 170 -16.35 10.75 -2.64
CA LEU A 170 -15.93 9.94 -1.50
C LEU A 170 -16.01 8.44 -1.81
N LEU A 171 -17.13 7.98 -2.37
CA LEU A 171 -17.31 6.58 -2.78
C LEU A 171 -16.34 6.17 -3.89
N ARG A 172 -15.96 7.07 -4.80
CA ARG A 172 -14.95 6.79 -5.82
C ARG A 172 -13.56 6.59 -5.19
N ASN A 173 -13.18 7.43 -4.23
CA ASN A 173 -11.92 7.29 -3.51
C ASN A 173 -11.87 5.99 -2.68
N ASP A 174 -12.99 5.60 -2.10
CA ASP A 174 -13.13 4.32 -1.41
C ASP A 174 -13.00 3.14 -2.38
N ALA A 175 -13.61 3.22 -3.57
CA ALA A 175 -13.46 2.21 -4.62
C ALA A 175 -12.01 2.08 -5.10
N GLU A 176 -11.30 3.20 -5.31
CA GLU A 176 -9.86 3.20 -5.65
C GLU A 176 -9.02 2.55 -4.52
N THR A 177 -9.43 2.70 -3.27
CA THR A 177 -8.77 2.06 -2.11
C THR A 177 -9.06 0.56 -2.06
N LEU A 178 -10.28 0.14 -2.39
CA LEU A 178 -10.65 -1.28 -2.49
C LEU A 178 -9.92 -1.96 -3.64
N GLU A 179 -9.79 -1.31 -4.80
CA GLU A 179 -9.05 -1.83 -5.95
C GLU A 179 -7.57 -2.06 -5.62
N LYS A 180 -6.94 -1.17 -4.84
CA LYS A 180 -5.57 -1.39 -4.35
C LYS A 180 -5.48 -2.64 -3.46
N LYS A 181 -6.41 -2.80 -2.52
CA LYS A 181 -6.48 -3.98 -1.65
C LYS A 181 -6.74 -5.27 -2.43
N ARG A 182 -7.56 -5.20 -3.49
CA ARG A 182 -7.79 -6.30 -4.44
C ARG A 182 -6.47 -6.79 -5.03
N ASN A 183 -5.71 -5.87 -5.62
CA ASN A 183 -4.43 -6.19 -6.25
C ASN A 183 -3.40 -6.74 -5.24
N GLU A 184 -3.38 -6.20 -4.02
CA GLU A 184 -2.54 -6.72 -2.93
C GLU A 184 -2.91 -8.17 -2.55
N MET A 185 -4.21 -8.47 -2.43
CA MET A 185 -4.71 -9.80 -2.10
C MET A 185 -4.52 -10.82 -3.24
N GLU A 186 -4.70 -10.40 -4.50
CA GLU A 186 -4.46 -11.25 -5.67
C GLU A 186 -2.98 -11.65 -5.75
N GLU A 187 -2.07 -10.70 -5.56
CA GLU A 187 -0.64 -10.97 -5.52
C GLU A 187 -0.32 -11.89 -4.35
N GLU A 188 -0.87 -11.65 -3.15
CA GLU A 188 -0.66 -12.53 -2.00
C GLU A 188 -1.09 -13.99 -2.27
N SER A 189 -2.23 -14.18 -2.94
CA SER A 189 -2.73 -15.49 -3.35
C SER A 189 -1.78 -16.16 -4.36
N ARG A 190 -1.29 -15.41 -5.36
CA ARG A 190 -0.29 -15.89 -6.32
C ARG A 190 0.98 -16.36 -5.61
N LEU A 191 1.49 -15.56 -4.68
CA LEU A 191 2.71 -15.88 -3.92
C LEU A 191 2.56 -17.15 -3.08
N LEU A 192 1.41 -17.34 -2.41
CA LEU A 192 1.15 -18.57 -1.65
C LEU A 192 1.11 -19.81 -2.53
N ARG A 193 0.57 -19.71 -3.75
CA ARG A 193 0.54 -20.83 -4.70
C ARG A 193 1.94 -21.23 -5.15
N GLU A 194 2.81 -20.25 -5.40
CA GLU A 194 4.22 -20.49 -5.71
C GLU A 194 4.94 -21.19 -4.55
N ASP A 195 4.76 -20.69 -3.32
CA ASP A 195 5.36 -21.30 -2.12
C ASP A 195 4.85 -22.72 -1.86
N LEU A 196 3.55 -22.96 -2.07
CA LEU A 196 2.98 -24.31 -1.97
C LEU A 196 3.63 -25.26 -2.96
N LYS A 197 3.84 -24.83 -4.21
CA LYS A 197 4.49 -25.64 -5.25
C LYS A 197 5.94 -25.98 -4.86
N ILE A 198 6.68 -25.01 -4.32
CA ILE A 198 8.05 -25.21 -3.82
C ILE A 198 8.05 -26.24 -2.69
N LYS A 199 7.17 -26.11 -1.69
CA LYS A 199 7.07 -27.06 -0.56
C LYS A 199 6.68 -28.47 -1.00
N GLN A 200 5.79 -28.58 -1.98
CA GLN A 200 5.42 -29.89 -2.56
C GLN A 200 6.61 -30.55 -3.27
N THR A 201 7.42 -29.78 -4.02
CA THR A 201 8.63 -30.29 -4.67
C THR A 201 9.67 -30.74 -3.64
N LEU A 202 9.88 -29.93 -2.59
CA LEU A 202 10.79 -30.28 -1.49
C LEU A 202 10.36 -31.56 -0.77
N ALA A 203 9.07 -31.73 -0.50
CA ALA A 203 8.53 -32.94 0.14
C ALA A 203 8.68 -34.22 -0.72
N ARG A 204 8.73 -34.09 -2.05
CA ARG A 204 9.01 -35.20 -2.97
C ARG A 204 10.49 -35.56 -3.01
N LEU A 205 11.37 -34.56 -2.85
CA LEU A 205 12.83 -34.71 -2.95
C LEU A 205 13.46 -35.35 -1.71
N GLN A 206 12.96 -35.02 -0.52
CA GLN A 206 13.22 -35.73 0.72
C GLN A 206 11.92 -35.73 1.47
N GLY A 207 11.46 -36.88 1.98
CA GLY A 207 10.21 -37.01 2.74
C GLY A 207 10.16 -36.06 3.94
N PHE A 208 9.83 -34.80 3.68
CA PHE A 208 9.95 -33.70 4.63
C PHE A 208 8.89 -33.90 5.72
N PRO A 209 9.20 -33.58 6.98
CA PRO A 209 8.22 -33.69 8.04
C PRO A 209 7.04 -32.78 7.70
N ARG A 210 5.85 -33.37 7.54
CA ARG A 210 4.61 -32.61 7.48
C ARG A 210 4.46 -31.87 8.80
N GLY A 211 4.56 -30.55 8.73
CA GLY A 211 4.11 -29.66 9.79
C GLY A 211 5.23 -28.95 10.53
N ILE A 212 5.37 -27.66 10.24
CA ILE A 212 5.41 -26.59 11.24
C ILE A 212 4.74 -25.36 10.60
N GLU A 213 3.46 -25.47 10.24
CA GLU A 213 2.64 -24.30 9.93
C GLU A 213 1.48 -24.27 10.91
N LYS A 214 1.23 -23.10 11.53
CA LYS A 214 0.07 -22.91 12.40
C LYS A 214 -1.24 -23.12 11.63
N GLU A 215 -1.24 -22.86 10.32
CA GLU A 215 -2.36 -23.08 9.42
C GLU A 215 -1.84 -23.48 8.02
N PRO A 216 -2.36 -24.55 7.38
CA PRO A 216 -1.91 -24.99 6.07
C PRO A 216 -2.05 -23.90 5.00
N ILE A 217 -1.04 -23.69 4.16
CA ILE A 217 -1.10 -22.75 3.01
C ILE A 217 -2.38 -22.94 2.17
N ASP A 218 -2.83 -24.18 1.95
CA ASP A 218 -4.08 -24.46 1.21
C ASP A 218 -5.32 -23.79 1.83
N ARG A 219 -5.38 -23.69 3.17
CA ARG A 219 -6.49 -23.00 3.85
C ARG A 219 -6.37 -21.50 3.70
N GLN A 220 -5.15 -20.96 3.78
CA GLN A 220 -4.89 -19.53 3.58
C GLN A 220 -5.28 -19.09 2.16
N ILE A 221 -4.94 -19.89 1.14
CA ILE A 221 -5.34 -19.65 -0.26
C ILE A 221 -6.87 -19.60 -0.38
N ARG A 222 -7.59 -20.58 0.16
CA ARG A 222 -9.07 -20.59 0.11
C ARG A 222 -9.68 -19.39 0.80
N THR A 223 -9.19 -19.02 1.99
CA THR A 223 -9.69 -17.84 2.71
C THR A 223 -9.41 -16.55 1.94
N LEU A 224 -8.28 -16.43 1.24
CA LEU A 224 -8.00 -15.29 0.38
C LEU A 224 -8.90 -15.27 -0.86
N GLU A 225 -9.14 -16.41 -1.50
CA GLU A 225 -10.06 -16.54 -2.64
C GLU A 225 -11.49 -16.15 -2.28
N GLU A 226 -12.00 -16.63 -1.14
CA GLU A 226 -13.32 -16.26 -0.63
C GLU A 226 -13.44 -14.75 -0.36
N ARG A 227 -12.38 -14.14 0.18
CA ARG A 227 -12.34 -12.70 0.44
C ARG A 227 -12.18 -11.88 -0.85
N LEU A 228 -11.42 -12.36 -1.83
CA LEU A 228 -11.30 -11.74 -3.15
C LEU A 228 -12.65 -11.70 -3.85
N ALA A 229 -13.39 -12.81 -3.86
CA ALA A 229 -14.73 -12.86 -4.42
C ALA A 229 -15.70 -11.89 -3.72
N ALA A 230 -15.61 -11.75 -2.40
CA ALA A 230 -16.40 -10.78 -1.65
C ALA A 230 -16.02 -9.33 -1.98
N LEU A 231 -14.74 -9.07 -2.27
CA LEU A 231 -14.23 -7.75 -2.61
C LEU A 231 -14.58 -7.37 -4.06
N ASP A 232 -14.53 -8.31 -5.01
CA ASP A 232 -14.99 -8.12 -6.39
C ASP A 232 -16.46 -7.66 -6.41
N GLN A 233 -17.32 -8.36 -5.65
CA GLN A 233 -18.73 -7.99 -5.50
C GLN A 233 -18.91 -6.61 -4.86
N ALA A 234 -18.03 -6.21 -3.94
CA ALA A 234 -18.08 -4.88 -3.33
C ALA A 234 -17.68 -3.80 -4.34
N VAL A 235 -16.59 -4.00 -5.10
CA VAL A 235 -16.12 -3.05 -6.11
C VAL A 235 -17.17 -2.82 -7.20
N GLU A 236 -17.82 -3.88 -7.69
CA GLU A 236 -18.91 -3.77 -8.67
C GLU A 236 -20.08 -2.91 -8.15
N ARG A 237 -20.53 -3.18 -6.91
CA ARG A 237 -21.60 -2.39 -6.28
C ARG A 237 -21.21 -0.92 -6.11
N TYR A 238 -19.95 -0.64 -5.79
CA TYR A 238 -19.43 0.73 -5.70
C TYR A 238 -19.46 1.43 -7.06
N ALA A 239 -19.02 0.76 -8.11
CA ALA A 239 -19.01 1.31 -9.46
C ALA A 239 -20.43 1.68 -9.94
N GLU A 240 -21.39 0.78 -9.75
CA GLU A 240 -22.80 1.02 -10.07
C GLU A 240 -23.38 2.20 -9.28
N ARG A 241 -23.06 2.28 -7.98
CA ARG A 241 -23.57 3.33 -7.08
C ARG A 241 -22.99 4.71 -7.39
N VAL A 242 -21.69 4.79 -7.67
CA VAL A 242 -21.03 6.04 -8.07
C VAL A 242 -21.64 6.58 -9.36
N GLN A 243 -21.88 5.71 -10.35
CA GLN A 243 -22.55 6.09 -11.58
C GLN A 243 -23.98 6.61 -11.33
N ALA A 244 -24.75 5.93 -10.47
CA ALA A 244 -26.10 6.35 -10.12
C ALA A 244 -26.15 7.72 -9.43
N LEU A 245 -25.21 8.01 -8.53
CA LEU A 245 -25.15 9.31 -7.83
C LEU A 245 -24.76 10.46 -8.75
N PHE A 246 -23.83 10.25 -9.68
CA PHE A 246 -23.52 11.25 -10.71
C PHE A 246 -24.72 11.51 -11.62
N ALA A 247 -25.41 10.46 -12.08
CA ALA A 247 -26.62 10.60 -12.90
C ALA A 247 -27.73 11.36 -12.17
N MET A 248 -27.96 11.03 -10.89
CA MET A 248 -28.95 11.73 -10.06
C MET A 248 -28.61 13.20 -9.87
N SER A 249 -27.33 13.54 -9.60
CA SER A 249 -26.89 14.93 -9.49
C SER A 249 -27.11 15.70 -10.80
N ASP A 250 -26.82 15.08 -11.93
CA ASP A 250 -26.96 15.72 -13.24
C ASP A 250 -28.44 15.94 -13.60
N GLU A 251 -29.32 15.01 -13.25
CA GLU A 251 -30.78 15.19 -13.37
C GLU A 251 -31.30 16.33 -12.50
N MET A 252 -30.86 16.43 -11.24
CA MET A 252 -31.28 17.50 -10.34
C MET A 252 -30.83 18.88 -10.84
N LEU A 253 -29.60 18.98 -11.35
CA LEU A 253 -29.09 20.20 -11.97
C LEU A 253 -29.87 20.57 -13.24
N ALA A 254 -30.22 19.58 -14.06
CA ALA A 254 -31.02 19.80 -15.26
C ALA A 254 -32.45 20.26 -14.94
N ARG A 255 -33.08 19.71 -13.89
CA ARG A 255 -34.40 20.16 -13.42
C ARG A 255 -34.36 21.58 -12.87
N ALA A 256 -33.41 21.88 -12.00
CA ALA A 256 -33.24 23.22 -11.43
C ALA A 256 -33.03 24.27 -12.53
N LYS A 257 -32.25 23.94 -13.57
CA LYS A 257 -32.04 24.84 -14.72
C LYS A 257 -33.33 25.06 -15.53
N ARG A 258 -34.12 24.02 -15.79
CA ARG A 258 -35.42 24.17 -16.48
C ARG A 258 -36.39 25.01 -15.67
N GLU A 259 -36.44 24.84 -14.35
CA GLU A 259 -37.28 25.65 -13.47
C GLU A 259 -36.84 27.12 -13.46
N GLU A 260 -35.52 27.39 -13.45
CA GLU A 260 -34.98 28.75 -13.57
C GLU A 260 -35.31 29.38 -14.93
N ASP A 261 -35.20 28.61 -16.01
CA ASP A 261 -35.56 29.07 -17.37
C ASP A 261 -37.07 29.30 -17.54
N HIS A 262 -37.92 28.60 -16.77
CA HIS A 262 -39.37 28.81 -16.75
C HIS A 262 -39.82 29.99 -15.88
N LEU A 263 -38.97 30.46 -14.97
CA LEU A 263 -39.24 31.59 -14.06
C LEU A 263 -38.71 32.94 -14.60
N LYS A 264 -37.96 32.95 -15.70
CA LYS A 264 -37.47 34.13 -16.42
C LYS A 264 -38.38 34.47 -17.60
#